data_AF-A0A3B0S4W7-F1
#
_entry.id   AF-A0A3B0S4W7-F1
#
_cell.length_a   1.000
_cell.length_b   1.000
_cell.length_c   1.000
_cell.angle_alpha   90.00
_cell.angle_beta   90.00
_cell.angle_gamma   90.00
#
_symmetry.space_group_name_H-M   'P 1'
#
loop_
_entity.id
_entity.type
_entity.pdbx_description
1 polymer ?
#
loop_
_entity_poly.entity_id
_entity_poly.type
_entity_poly.pdbx_seq_one_letter_code
_entity_poly.pdbx_strand_id
1 'polypeptide(L)'
;YFLFSLMFPVAFGLYGVAFFATATAARLGWLRYFSYLSWGFAIVSLFLLDSPHQLLVGAIGSLVCAALPGLILVRREPSEIV
;
A
#
# COMPACT_ATOMS: atom_id res chain seq x y z
N TYR A 1 -16.09 -16.60 6.66
CA TYR A 1 -15.51 -16.24 5.35
C TYR A 1 -15.59 -14.73 5.08
N PHE A 2 -16.75 -14.09 5.19
CA PHE A 2 -16.93 -12.65 4.95
C PHE A 2 -15.94 -11.71 5.68
N LEU A 3 -15.68 -11.95 6.98
CA LEU A 3 -14.72 -11.14 7.75
C LEU A 3 -13.29 -11.23 7.21
N PHE A 4 -12.88 -12.39 6.70
CA PHE A 4 -11.53 -12.58 6.16
C PHE A 4 -11.36 -11.85 4.82
N SER A 5 -12.39 -11.89 3.96
CA SER A 5 -12.40 -11.16 2.69
C SER A 5 -12.37 -9.64 2.88
N LEU A 6 -12.89 -9.12 4.00
CA LEU A 6 -12.81 -7.70 4.34
C LEU A 6 -11.45 -7.25 4.89
N MET A 7 -10.58 -8.18 5.33
CA MET A 7 -9.27 -7.82 5.87
C MET A 7 -8.38 -7.14 4.82
N PHE A 8 -8.40 -7.62 3.57
CA PHE A 8 -7.60 -7.04 2.48
C PHE A 8 -7.95 -5.58 2.18
N PRO A 9 -9.21 -5.21 1.88
CA PRO A 9 -9.55 -3.82 1.59
C PRO A 9 -9.33 -2.90 2.80
N VAL A 10 -9.59 -3.38 4.02
CA VAL A 10 -9.32 -2.61 5.24
C VAL A 10 -7.82 -2.36 5.42
N ALA A 11 -6.98 -3.38 5.22
CA ALA A 11 -5.53 -3.24 5.31
C ALA A 11 -5.01 -2.26 4.25
N PHE A 12 -5.44 -2.37 2.99
CA PHE A 12 -5.05 -1.42 1.93
C PHE A 12 -5.53 0.01 2.20
N GLY A 13 -6.71 0.18 2.78
CA GLY A 13 -7.19 1.49 3.24
C GLY A 13 -6.30 2.08 4.33
N LEU A 14 -5.94 1.27 5.34
CA LEU A 14 -5.03 1.68 6.41
C LEU A 14 -3.65 2.05 5.87
N TYR A 15 -3.09 1.26 4.95
CA TYR A 15 -1.84 1.59 4.26
C TYR A 15 -1.94 2.91 3.49
N GLY A 16 -3.07 3.18 2.84
CA GLY A 16 -3.31 4.47 2.18
C GLY A 16 -3.17 5.65 3.13
N VAL A 17 -3.80 5.56 4.31
CA VAL A 17 -3.71 6.61 5.35
C VAL A 17 -2.29 6.71 5.92
N ALA A 18 -1.65 5.57 6.20
CA ALA A 18 -0.29 5.53 6.71
C ALA A 18 0.70 6.21 5.74
N PHE A 19 0.67 5.86 4.46
CA PHE A 19 1.53 6.49 3.46
C PHE A 19 1.25 7.99 3.29
N PHE A 20 -0.01 8.42 3.41
CA PHE A 20 -0.34 9.85 3.38
C PHE A 20 0.27 10.58 4.57
N ALA A 21 0.11 10.03 5.79
CA ALA A 21 0.67 10.58 7.01
C ALA A 21 2.20 10.64 6.94
N THR A 22 2.86 9.58 6.48
CA THR A 22 4.31 9.54 6.28
C THR A 22 4.76 10.54 5.22
N ALA A 23 4.02 10.68 4.11
CA ALA A 23 4.32 11.68 3.08
C ALA A 23 4.29 13.10 3.64
N THR A 24 3.30 13.40 4.48
CA THR A 24 3.16 14.71 5.13
C THR A 24 4.24 14.95 6.18
N ALA A 25 4.58 13.94 6.98
CA ALA A 25 5.61 14.04 8.02
C ALA A 25 7.01 14.22 7.43
N ALA A 26 7.35 13.44 6.40
CA ALA A 26 8.66 13.48 5.75
C ALA A 26 8.77 14.56 4.65
N ARG A 27 7.69 15.30 4.36
CA ARG A 27 7.58 16.23 3.20
C ARG A 27 7.97 15.59 1.86
N LEU A 28 7.80 14.27 1.75
CA LEU A 28 8.13 13.49 0.56
C LEU A 28 6.89 13.39 -0.35
N GLY A 29 6.74 14.37 -1.25
CA GLY A 29 5.59 14.44 -2.16
C GLY A 29 5.37 13.18 -3.00
N TRP A 30 6.43 12.44 -3.33
CA TRP A 30 6.35 11.21 -4.12
C TRP A 30 5.63 10.07 -3.39
N LEU A 31 5.66 10.04 -2.05
CA LEU A 31 4.98 9.02 -1.26
C LEU A 31 3.44 9.17 -1.31
N ARG A 32 2.94 10.37 -1.65
CA ARG A 32 1.49 10.60 -1.82
C ARG A 32 0.92 9.80 -2.97
N TYR A 33 1.68 9.57 -4.05
CA TYR A 33 1.21 8.75 -5.16
C TYR A 33 0.93 7.30 -4.71
N PHE A 34 1.79 6.74 -3.86
CA PHE A 34 1.58 5.41 -3.27
C PHE A 34 0.38 5.34 -2.32
N SER A 35 0.08 6.44 -1.61
CA SER A 35 -1.14 6.54 -0.81
C SER A 35 -2.40 6.43 -1.67
N TYR A 36 -2.49 7.21 -2.77
CA TYR A 36 -3.62 7.12 -3.69
C TYR A 36 -3.72 5.74 -4.35
N LEU A 37 -2.58 5.13 -4.66
CA LEU A 37 -2.51 3.81 -5.28
C LEU A 37 -3.02 2.72 -4.33
N SER A 38 -2.67 2.79 -3.04
CA SER A 38 -3.19 1.89 -1.99
C SER A 38 -4.71 2.03 -1.81
N TRP A 39 -5.23 3.26 -1.86
CA TRP A 39 -6.67 3.50 -1.88
C TRP A 39 -7.35 2.89 -3.12
N GLY A 40 -6.72 2.98 -4.28
CA GLY A 40 -7.17 2.31 -5.50
C GLY A 40 -7.27 0.79 -5.31
N PHE A 41 -6.23 0.15 -4.76
CA PHE A 41 -6.25 -1.28 -4.46
C PHE A 41 -7.30 -1.67 -3.42
N ALA A 42 -7.59 -0.82 -2.44
CA ALA A 42 -8.68 -1.04 -1.48
C ALA A 42 -10.05 -1.09 -2.19
N ILE A 43 -10.32 -0.14 -3.10
CA ILE A 43 -11.57 -0.09 -3.87
C ILE A 43 -11.66 -1.31 -4.80
N VAL A 44 -10.59 -1.63 -5.54
CA VAL A 44 -10.56 -2.81 -6.42
C VAL A 44 -10.78 -4.10 -5.61
N SER A 45 -10.19 -4.22 -4.43
CA SER A 45 -10.40 -5.37 -3.56
C SER A 45 -11.82 -5.45 -3.00
N LEU A 46 -12.54 -4.33 -2.86
CA LEU A 46 -13.97 -4.33 -2.50
C LEU A 46 -14.84 -4.81 -3.66
N PHE A 47 -14.51 -4.45 -4.90
CA PHE A 47 -15.25 -4.91 -6.09
C PHE A 47 -15.06 -6.41 -6.36
N LEU A 48 -13.93 -6.99 -5.97
CA LEU A 48 -13.60 -8.41 -6.16
C LEU A 48 -13.97 -9.28 -4.95
N LEU A 49 -14.85 -8.80 -4.07
CA LEU A 49 -15.25 -9.55 -2.88
C LEU A 49 -15.81 -10.94 -3.27
N ASP A 50 -15.42 -11.96 -2.51
CA ASP A 50 -15.80 -13.37 -2.75
C ASP A 50 -15.27 -14.00 -4.06
N SER A 51 -14.35 -13.31 -4.76
CA SER A 51 -13.69 -13.83 -5.96
C SER A 51 -12.28 -14.37 -5.64
N PRO A 52 -11.86 -15.51 -6.25
CA PRO A 52 -10.48 -16.01 -6.11
C PRO A 52 -9.43 -15.00 -6.63
N HIS A 53 -9.83 -14.09 -7.52
CA HIS A 53 -8.95 -13.03 -8.02
C HIS A 53 -8.56 -12.00 -6.95
N GLN A 54 -9.26 -11.94 -5.82
CA GLN A 54 -8.95 -11.03 -4.72
C GLN A 54 -7.55 -11.28 -4.14
N LEU A 55 -7.10 -12.54 -4.08
CA LEU A 55 -5.76 -12.90 -3.59
C LEU A 55 -4.66 -12.45 -4.55
N LEU A 56 -4.90 -12.52 -5.86
CA LEU A 56 -3.95 -12.03 -6.88
C LEU A 56 -3.80 -10.51 -6.80
N VAL A 57 -4.92 -9.79 -6.69
CA VAL A 57 -4.91 -8.34 -6.49
C VAL A 57 -4.24 -7.97 -5.17
N GLY A 58 -4.48 -8.73 -4.11
CA GLY A 58 -3.80 -8.55 -2.82
C GLY A 58 -2.28 -8.76 -2.91
N ALA A 59 -1.83 -9.79 -3.61
CA ALA A 59 -0.41 -10.06 -3.81
C ALA A 59 0.26 -8.92 -4.59
N ILE A 60 -0.31 -8.54 -5.74
CA ILE A 60 0.20 -7.43 -6.57
C ILE A 60 0.16 -6.12 -5.79
N GLY A 61 -0.95 -5.82 -5.12
CA GLY A 61 -1.13 -4.62 -4.30
C GLY A 61 -0.10 -4.54 -3.17
N SER A 62 0.19 -5.65 -2.49
CA SER A 62 1.23 -5.68 -1.44
C SER A 62 2.64 -5.45 -2.00
N LEU A 63 2.93 -5.98 -3.19
CA LEU A 63 4.23 -5.78 -3.85
C LEU A 63 4.42 -4.32 -4.25
N VAL A 64 3.39 -3.70 -4.83
CA VAL A 64 3.46 -2.32 -5.32
C VAL A 64 3.34 -1.31 -4.19
N CYS A 65 2.46 -1.52 -3.23
CA CYS A 65 2.22 -0.57 -2.14
C CYS A 65 3.15 -0.77 -0.94
N ALA A 66 3.65 -1.98 -0.65
CA ALA A 66 4.53 -2.19 0.50
C ALA A 66 6.01 -2.39 0.10
N ALA A 67 6.30 -3.29 -0.84
CA ALA A 67 7.68 -3.62 -1.17
C ALA A 67 8.38 -2.50 -1.95
N LEU A 68 7.71 -1.91 -2.94
CA LEU A 68 8.27 -0.84 -3.77
C LEU A 68 8.67 0.42 -2.98
N PRO A 69 7.80 1.05 -2.18
CA PRO A 69 8.19 2.23 -1.41
C PRO A 69 9.23 1.89 -0.34
N GLY A 70 9.16 0.71 0.29
CA GLY A 70 10.18 0.25 1.23
C GLY A 70 11.56 0.15 0.59
N LEU A 71 11.66 -0.47 -0.59
CA LEU A 71 12.92 -0.56 -1.35
C LEU A 71 13.47 0.80 -1.76
N ILE A 72 12.60 1.73 -2.18
CA ILE A 72 13.02 3.08 -2.57
C ILE A 72 13.53 3.86 -1.36
N LEU A 73 12.93 3.68 -0.18
CA LEU A 73 13.38 4.32 1.05
C LEU A 73 14.77 3.84 1.46
N VAL A 74 15.01 2.52 1.47
CA VAL A 74 16.32 1.94 1.79
C VAL A 74 17.39 2.43 0.82
N ARG A 75 17.08 2.53 -0.47
CA ARG A 75 18.02 3.05 -1.48
C ARG A 75 18.37 4.53 -1.32
N ARG A 76 17.55 5.30 -0.60
CA ARG A 76 17.74 6.73 -0.38
C ARG A 76 18.37 7.06 0.97
N GLU A 77 18.64 6.06 1.81
CA GLU A 77 19.44 6.27 3.01
C GLU A 77 20.88 6.62 2.59
N PRO A 78 21.41 7.77 3.02
CA PRO A 78 22.78 8.16 2.71
C PRO A 78 23.77 7.21 3.38
N SER A 79 24.57 6.52 2.56
CA SER A 79 25.68 5.64 2.96
C SER A 79 26.86 6.39 3.61
N GLU A 80 26.75 7.69 3.85
CA GLU A 80 27.88 8.55 4.24
C GLU A 80 28.18 8.50 5.75
N ILE A 81 27.45 7.70 6.54
CA ILE A 81 27.63 7.56 7.99
C ILE A 81 27.88 6.09 8.39
N VAL A 82 28.70 5.38 7.61
CA VAL A 82 29.40 4.16 8.07
C VAL A 82 30.88 4.30 7.78
#